data_AF-C6Q2H9-F1
#
_entry.id   AF-C6Q2H9-F1
#
_cell.length_a   1.000
_cell.length_b   1.000
_cell.length_c   1.000
_cell.angle_alpha   90.00
_cell.angle_beta   90.00
_cell.angle_gamma   90.00
#
_symmetry.space_group_name_H-M   'P 1'
#
loop_
_entity.id
_entity.type
_entity.pdbx_description
1 polymer ?
#
loop_
_entity_poly.entity_id
_entity_poly.type
_entity_poly.pdbx_seq_one_letter_code
_entity_poly.pdbx_strand_id
1 'polypeptide(L)'
;MKKKSAVLIIIAVLVSLLAGCGSSNGSTKSNDTSKDNSFQKIKDAGTLKVGLDDSYPPMEFRDEKNNLVGFDIDLGNEIGKNLG
;
A
#
# COMPACT_ATOMS: atom_id res chain seq x y z
N MET A 1 13.38 53.79 -20.17
CA MET A 1 12.22 52.99 -19.70
C MET A 1 12.10 51.65 -20.41
N LYS A 2 12.23 51.57 -21.74
CA LYS A 2 12.17 50.32 -22.53
C LYS A 2 13.18 49.23 -22.10
N LYS A 3 14.40 49.63 -21.71
CA LYS A 3 15.46 48.70 -21.24
C LYS A 3 15.23 48.16 -19.83
N LYS A 4 14.52 48.92 -18.97
CA LYS A 4 14.23 48.54 -17.57
C LYS A 4 13.01 47.60 -17.49
N SER A 5 12.02 47.79 -18.37
CA SER A 5 10.91 46.82 -18.54
C SER A 5 11.37 45.47 -19.09
N ALA A 6 12.33 45.46 -20.02
CA ALA A 6 12.85 44.20 -20.57
C ALA A 6 13.58 43.35 -19.50
N VAL A 7 14.31 44.00 -18.60
CA VAL A 7 15.01 43.32 -17.49
C VAL A 7 14.04 42.76 -16.45
N LEU A 8 12.92 43.46 -16.19
CA LEU A 8 11.89 43.01 -15.23
C LEU A 8 11.11 41.78 -15.72
N ILE A 9 10.89 41.67 -17.03
CA ILE A 9 10.21 40.51 -17.65
C ILE A 9 11.13 39.28 -17.65
N ILE A 10 12.42 39.45 -17.90
CA ILE A 10 13.40 38.35 -17.87
C ILE A 10 13.54 37.75 -16.45
N ILE A 11 13.52 38.60 -15.42
CA ILE A 11 13.57 38.15 -14.03
C ILE A 11 12.30 37.40 -13.64
N ALA A 12 11.12 37.84 -14.10
CA ALA A 12 9.86 37.14 -13.83
C ALA A 12 9.78 35.75 -14.48
N VAL A 13 10.31 35.60 -15.70
CA VAL A 13 10.40 34.30 -16.40
C VAL A 13 11.39 33.37 -15.69
N LEU A 14 12.52 33.88 -15.20
CA LEU A 14 13.50 33.10 -14.42
C LEU A 14 12.93 32.58 -13.10
N VAL A 15 12.11 33.36 -12.39
CA VAL A 15 11.48 32.91 -11.13
C VAL A 15 10.42 31.82 -11.39
N SER A 16 9.71 31.87 -12.52
CA SER A 16 8.71 30.85 -12.89
C SER A 16 9.33 29.49 -13.26
N LEU A 17 10.60 29.45 -13.67
CA LEU A 17 11.32 28.22 -13.99
C LEU A 17 11.83 27.49 -12.73
N LEU A 18 11.89 28.16 -11.57
CA LEU A 18 12.34 27.55 -10.30
C LEU A 18 11.19 26.95 -9.47
N ALA A 19 9.93 27.27 -9.78
CA ALA A 19 8.76 26.69 -9.09
C ALA A 19 8.46 25.22 -9.50
N GLY A 20 9.21 24.66 -10.46
CA GLY A 20 9.02 23.30 -10.96
C GLY A 20 9.84 22.20 -10.24
N CYS A 21 10.82 22.55 -9.40
CA CYS A 21 11.69 21.57 -8.72
C CYS A 21 11.33 21.37 -7.23
N GLY A 22 10.05 21.57 -6.89
CA GLY A 22 9.51 21.38 -5.54
C GLY A 22 8.46 20.26 -5.44
N SER A 23 8.38 19.36 -6.43
CA SER A 23 7.49 18.19 -6.39
C SER A 23 8.28 16.91 -6.64
N SER A 24 8.96 16.45 -5.60
CA SER A 24 9.37 15.06 -5.47
C SER A 24 8.15 14.19 -5.19
N ASN A 25 7.41 13.80 -6.23
CA ASN A 25 7.00 12.40 -6.41
C ASN A 25 6.38 12.21 -7.79
N GLY A 26 7.24 11.95 -8.77
CA GLY A 26 6.84 11.29 -10.00
C GLY A 26 6.37 9.87 -9.68
N SER A 27 5.09 9.62 -9.85
CA SER A 27 4.59 8.29 -10.16
C SER A 27 3.41 8.45 -11.11
N THR A 28 3.74 8.55 -12.40
CA THR A 28 2.82 8.26 -13.51
C THR A 28 2.38 6.80 -13.36
N LYS A 29 1.37 6.56 -12.55
CA LYS A 29 0.64 5.28 -12.54
C LYS A 29 -0.45 5.37 -13.60
N SER A 30 -0.33 4.51 -14.60
CA SER A 30 -1.40 4.18 -15.54
C SER A 30 -2.68 3.90 -14.75
N ASN A 31 -3.67 4.77 -14.94
CA ASN A 31 -4.99 4.71 -14.32
C ASN A 31 -5.83 3.61 -14.98
N ASP A 32 -5.62 2.36 -14.55
CA ASP A 32 -6.74 1.42 -14.45
C ASP A 32 -7.28 1.55 -13.03
N THR A 33 -8.23 2.47 -12.86
CA THR A 33 -8.55 3.09 -11.56
C THR A 33 -9.68 2.37 -10.83
N SER A 34 -9.70 1.04 -10.84
CA SER A 34 -10.40 0.33 -9.78
C SER A 34 -9.50 0.38 -8.55
N LYS A 35 -9.78 1.31 -7.62
CA LYS A 35 -9.09 1.34 -6.33
C LYS A 35 -9.26 -0.04 -5.67
N ASP A 36 -8.16 -0.77 -5.50
CA ASP A 36 -8.19 -2.01 -4.74
C ASP A 36 -8.57 -1.69 -3.29
N ASN A 37 -9.76 -2.17 -2.91
CA ASN A 37 -10.34 -1.98 -1.59
C ASN A 37 -10.39 -3.30 -0.80
N SER A 38 -9.65 -4.32 -1.21
CA SER A 38 -9.64 -5.64 -0.57
C SER A 38 -9.21 -5.57 0.89
N PHE A 39 -8.18 -4.78 1.21
CA PHE A 39 -7.73 -4.58 2.59
C PHE A 39 -8.79 -3.89 3.47
N GLN A 40 -9.43 -2.83 2.94
CA GLN A 40 -10.48 -2.13 3.67
C GLN A 40 -11.68 -3.06 3.89
N LYS A 41 -12.06 -3.87 2.89
CA LYS A 41 -13.12 -4.88 3.03
C LYS A 41 -12.81 -5.89 4.14
N ILE A 42 -11.56 -6.35 4.26
CA ILE A 42 -11.14 -7.27 5.33
C ILE A 42 -11.24 -6.59 6.70
N LYS A 43 -10.77 -5.34 6.80
CA LYS A 43 -10.89 -4.55 8.03
C LYS A 43 -12.34 -4.32 8.45
N ASP A 44 -13.18 -3.91 7.50
CA ASP A 44 -14.60 -3.65 7.75
C ASP A 44 -15.36 -4.93 8.15
N ALA A 45 -14.94 -6.09 7.61
CA ALA A 45 -15.52 -7.38 7.98
C ALA A 45 -15.10 -7.85 9.38
N GLY A 46 -13.99 -7.34 9.93
CA GLY A 46 -13.44 -7.78 11.23
C GLY A 46 -13.08 -9.26 11.28
N THR A 47 -12.91 -9.92 10.12
CA THR A 47 -12.59 -11.35 10.05
C THR A 47 -11.80 -11.64 8.77
N LEU A 48 -10.61 -12.21 8.94
CA LEU A 48 -9.81 -12.75 7.84
C LEU A 48 -10.09 -14.24 7.70
N LYS A 49 -10.71 -14.66 6.58
CA LYS A 49 -10.95 -16.06 6.25
C LYS A 49 -9.79 -16.60 5.42
N VAL A 50 -9.14 -17.65 5.90
CA VAL A 50 -7.99 -18.29 5.25
C VAL A 50 -8.36 -19.74 4.92
N GLY A 51 -8.12 -20.15 3.67
CA GLY A 51 -8.24 -21.54 3.24
C GLY A 51 -6.87 -22.23 3.26
N LEU A 52 -6.84 -23.49 3.65
CA LEU A 52 -5.63 -24.30 3.79
C LEU A 52 -5.97 -25.80 3.63
N ASP A 53 -4.95 -26.63 3.45
CA ASP A 53 -5.03 -28.10 3.37
C ASP A 53 -4.56 -28.71 4.69
N ASP A 54 -5.42 -29.37 5.47
CA ASP A 54 -5.09 -29.84 6.82
C ASP A 54 -4.28 -31.15 6.89
N SER A 55 -3.53 -31.46 5.84
CA SER A 55 -2.76 -32.70 5.68
C SER A 55 -1.24 -32.51 5.56
N TYR A 56 -0.71 -31.32 5.92
CA TYR A 56 0.68 -30.96 5.65
C TYR A 56 1.51 -30.64 6.92
N PRO A 57 1.83 -31.65 7.76
CA PRO A 57 2.68 -31.43 8.93
C PRO A 57 4.13 -31.06 8.54
N PRO A 58 4.80 -30.14 9.27
CA PRO A 58 4.35 -29.43 10.47
C PRO A 58 3.72 -28.03 10.21
N MET A 59 3.36 -27.73 8.97
CA MET A 59 2.92 -26.39 8.54
C MET A 59 1.46 -26.14 8.87
N GLU A 60 0.56 -26.97 8.36
CA GLU A 60 -0.86 -26.96 8.67
C GLU A 60 -1.39 -28.40 8.70
N PHE A 61 -1.87 -28.86 9.86
CA PHE A 61 -2.34 -30.22 10.00
C PHE A 61 -3.27 -30.39 11.21
N ARG A 62 -3.94 -31.53 11.29
CA ARG A 62 -4.71 -31.91 12.49
C ARG A 62 -3.89 -32.78 13.44
N ASP A 63 -3.90 -32.43 14.72
CA ASP A 63 -3.35 -33.28 15.77
C ASP A 63 -4.26 -34.48 16.09
N GLU A 64 -3.83 -35.36 17.01
CA GLU A 64 -4.60 -36.53 17.46
C GLU A 64 -5.95 -36.18 18.10
N LYS A 65 -6.10 -34.93 18.55
CA LYS A 65 -7.34 -34.38 19.14
C LYS A 65 -8.19 -33.65 18.10
N ASN A 66 -7.83 -33.74 16.83
CA ASN A 66 -8.50 -33.10 15.69
C ASN A 66 -8.43 -31.56 15.68
N ASN A 67 -7.49 -30.97 16.43
CA ASN A 67 -7.22 -29.53 16.42
C ASN A 67 -6.36 -29.17 15.22
N LEU A 68 -6.69 -28.06 14.56
CA LEU A 68 -5.87 -27.51 13.50
C LEU A 68 -4.67 -26.78 14.12
N VAL A 69 -3.47 -27.26 13.82
CA VAL A 69 -2.19 -26.81 14.40
C VAL A 69 -1.10 -26.72 13.32
N GLY A 70 0.02 -26.09 13.67
CA GLY A 70 1.20 -25.98 12.81
C GLY A 70 1.66 -24.54 12.63
N PHE A 71 2.79 -24.36 11.97
CA PHE A 71 3.40 -23.05 11.77
C PHE A 71 2.47 -22.04 11.07
N ASP A 72 1.76 -22.46 10.01
CA ASP A 72 0.89 -21.57 9.25
C ASP A 72 -0.35 -21.15 10.06
N ILE A 73 -0.78 -22.01 10.98
CA ILE A 73 -1.87 -21.70 11.92
C ILE A 73 -1.42 -20.65 12.92
N ASP A 74 -0.24 -20.81 13.50
CA ASP A 74 0.32 -19.84 14.46
C ASP A 74 0.56 -18.48 13.79
N LEU A 75 1.14 -18.49 12.58
CA LEU A 75 1.36 -17.29 11.79
C LEU A 75 0.05 -16.59 11.42
N GLY A 76 -0.94 -17.33 10.93
CA GLY A 76 -2.26 -16.79 10.58
C GLY A 76 -2.97 -16.15 11.77
N ASN A 77 -2.90 -16.82 12.94
CA ASN A 77 -3.44 -16.28 14.19
C ASN A 77 -2.75 -14.97 14.60
N GLU A 78 -1.42 -14.91 14.49
CA GLU A 78 -0.66 -13.69 14.84
C GLU A 78 -0.94 -12.54 13.88
N ILE A 79 -1.09 -12.82 12.58
CA ILE A 79 -1.55 -11.84 11.59
C ILE A 79 -2.92 -11.30 11.98
N GLY A 80 -3.87 -12.19 12.33
CA GLY A 80 -5.20 -11.80 12.79
C GLY A 80 -5.15 -10.86 14.00
N LYS A 81 -4.37 -11.19 15.02
CA LYS A 81 -4.19 -10.32 16.21
C LYS A 81 -3.64 -8.94 15.85
N ASN A 82 -2.71 -8.88 14.91
CA ASN A 82 -2.11 -7.61 14.46
C ASN A 82 -3.06 -6.75 13.63
N LEU A 83 -4.04 -7.37 12.97
CA LEU A 83 -5.05 -6.65 12.17
C LEU A 83 -6.16 -6.02 13.03
N GLY A 84 -6.37 -6.52 14.25
CA GLY A 84 -7.43 -6.10 15.17
C GLY A 84 -8.77 -6.75 14.87
#